data_AF-A0A8J7FTS2-F1
#
_entry.id   AF-A0A8J7FTS2-F1
#
_cell.length_a   1.000
_cell.length_b   1.000
_cell.length_c   1.000
_cell.angle_alpha   90.00
_cell.angle_beta   90.00
_cell.angle_gamma   90.00
#
_symmetry.space_group_name_H-M   'P 1'
#
loop_
_entity.id
_entity.type
_entity.pdbx_description
1 polymer ?
#
loop_
_entity_poly.entity_id
_entity_poly.type
_entity_poly.pdbx_seq_one_letter_code
_entity_poly.pdbx_strand_id
1 'polypeptide(L)'
;MSNLQSLSPTEIAFVDVGVADSSSLIAQFQAGTEVHLLDASQDAIAQITQILASRSNISAIHILSHGSNGALLLGGESLSNLSGYDDALQLWAQSLTANADILLYGCNVAADSTGQGFVSQLAALTGADVAASTDLTGSSALGGDWELEFSTGSIEASGALADWAQAAYQNVLAIYTVNTLADTGAGSLRQAITDANASVGVADTINFSVTGTITLASVLSLTDSAETTINGAGSITVSGNNATRVFNVAAGAAAALNGLIISGGRTIGNNGGGILNNGTLTVSNSTFTGNSAQGNGFGGGIYSDGTLTVSNSTFTGNSAGNPGGAIDNRGTMTVSNSTFTGNRASGGGAIDNNGTLTVSNSTFTGNSAVGGGGILNQPQGRLTVSNSTFTGNSASEAGGGIFHGGVTLTVSNSIVAGNASPNGREIRSLTPVTSGGYNLFGFNGDSGLVNITTVSTDVIPTVDLSAILDTTLRDNGGPTQTLALVAGSPAINAGDTALTTDQRGIARPQGSADDIGAFEFVPSNSPPTTAGIANVTVNEDAPATVINLFDAFADA
;
A
#
# COMPACT_ATOMS: atom_id res chain seq x y z
N MET A 1 -5.54 8.71 60.14
CA MET A 1 -5.00 7.33 60.07
C MET A 1 -6.16 6.40 60.38
N SER A 2 -6.50 5.36 59.64
CA SER A 2 -5.92 4.73 58.42
C SER A 2 -6.97 3.71 57.90
N ASN A 3 -7.15 3.41 56.61
CA ASN A 3 -6.46 3.83 55.39
C ASN A 3 -7.45 4.14 54.25
N LEU A 4 -6.96 4.80 53.20
CA LEU A 4 -7.56 4.86 51.85
C LEU A 4 -6.41 4.72 50.85
N GLN A 5 -5.78 3.54 50.83
CA GLN A 5 -4.93 3.17 49.71
C GLN A 5 -5.83 2.68 48.59
N SER A 6 -6.00 3.55 47.60
CA SER A 6 -6.40 3.16 46.26
C SER A 6 -5.53 1.98 45.83
N LEU A 7 -6.15 0.86 45.49
CA LEU A 7 -5.49 -0.19 44.72
C LEU A 7 -5.30 0.38 43.32
N SER A 8 -4.12 0.93 43.04
CA SER A 8 -3.71 1.24 41.68
C SER A 8 -3.57 -0.07 40.91
N PRO A 9 -4.00 -0.15 39.64
CA PRO A 9 -3.78 -1.33 38.81
C PRO A 9 -2.28 -1.61 38.73
N THR A 10 -1.87 -2.83 39.07
CA THR A 10 -0.46 -3.26 39.06
C THR A 10 -0.06 -3.90 37.73
N GLU A 11 -1.01 -4.15 36.83
CA GLU A 11 -0.79 -4.82 35.56
C GLU A 11 -1.26 -3.94 34.40
N ILE A 12 -0.51 -3.93 33.29
CA ILE A 12 -0.84 -3.16 32.08
C ILE A 12 -0.83 -4.08 30.87
N ALA A 13 -1.85 -4.00 30.03
CA ALA A 13 -1.95 -4.72 28.78
C ALA A 13 -1.88 -3.78 27.57
N PHE A 14 -1.08 -4.15 26.60
CA PHE A 14 -0.99 -3.53 25.28
C PHE A 14 -1.53 -4.52 24.26
N VAL A 15 -2.58 -4.13 23.54
CA VAL A 15 -3.18 -4.93 22.46
C VAL A 15 -2.81 -4.25 21.15
N ASP A 16 -2.17 -4.99 20.25
CA ASP A 16 -1.93 -4.51 18.89
C ASP A 16 -3.26 -4.43 18.11
N VAL A 17 -3.45 -3.36 17.32
CA VAL A 17 -4.68 -3.15 16.56
C VAL A 17 -4.90 -4.20 15.46
N GLY A 18 -3.84 -4.85 14.99
CA GLY A 18 -3.91 -5.97 14.06
C GLY A 18 -4.46 -7.26 14.69
N VAL A 19 -4.55 -7.36 16.02
CA VAL A 19 -5.18 -8.52 16.67
C VAL A 19 -6.67 -8.57 16.32
N ALA A 20 -7.09 -9.67 15.68
CA ALA A 20 -8.49 -9.94 15.39
C ALA A 20 -9.34 -9.83 16.66
N ASP A 21 -10.49 -9.15 16.57
CA ASP A 21 -11.38 -8.83 17.69
C ASP A 21 -10.75 -8.03 18.85
N SER A 22 -9.65 -7.30 18.63
CA SER A 22 -8.97 -6.45 19.63
C SER A 22 -9.92 -5.57 20.46
N SER A 23 -10.88 -4.90 19.82
CA SER A 23 -11.90 -4.08 20.50
C SER A 23 -12.80 -4.88 21.46
N SER A 24 -13.08 -6.14 21.13
CA SER A 24 -13.84 -7.05 21.99
C SER A 24 -12.96 -7.61 23.10
N LEU A 25 -11.70 -7.97 22.81
CA LEU A 25 -10.70 -8.46 23.77
C LEU A 25 -10.43 -7.46 24.90
N ILE A 26 -10.29 -6.18 24.58
CA ILE A 26 -10.03 -5.09 25.56
C ILE A 26 -11.08 -5.05 26.68
N ALA A 27 -12.34 -5.37 26.36
CA ALA A 27 -13.42 -5.40 27.35
C ALA A 27 -13.43 -6.66 28.26
N GLN A 28 -12.48 -7.57 28.08
CA GLN A 28 -12.49 -8.92 28.65
C GLN A 28 -11.23 -9.28 29.48
N PHE A 29 -10.32 -8.32 29.65
CA PHE A 29 -9.20 -8.43 30.60
C PHE A 29 -9.69 -8.53 32.04
N GLN A 30 -8.83 -9.04 32.93
CA GLN A 30 -9.15 -9.16 34.34
C GLN A 30 -9.39 -7.79 35.00
N ALA A 31 -10.26 -7.77 36.02
CA ALA A 31 -10.62 -6.55 36.73
C ALA A 31 -9.44 -6.07 37.60
N GLY A 32 -8.64 -5.15 37.06
CA GLY A 32 -7.40 -4.67 37.68
C GLY A 32 -6.26 -4.39 36.70
N THR A 33 -6.42 -4.76 35.42
CA THR A 33 -5.45 -4.47 34.35
C THR A 33 -5.77 -3.14 33.65
N GLU A 34 -4.78 -2.26 33.45
CA GLU A 34 -4.91 -1.06 32.61
C GLU A 34 -4.68 -1.46 31.14
N VAL A 35 -5.65 -1.29 30.24
CA VAL A 35 -5.56 -1.79 28.85
C VAL A 35 -5.44 -0.64 27.84
N HIS A 36 -4.47 -0.74 26.93
CA HIS A 36 -4.22 0.18 25.83
C HIS A 36 -4.26 -0.53 24.47
N LEU A 37 -4.93 0.08 23.49
CA LEU A 37 -4.86 -0.31 22.08
C LEU A 37 -3.74 0.50 21.40
N LEU A 38 -2.81 -0.18 20.73
CA LEU A 38 -1.70 0.47 20.03
C LEU A 38 -2.18 1.09 18.70
N ASP A 39 -1.70 2.29 18.39
CA ASP A 39 -1.96 2.99 17.13
C ASP A 39 -0.97 2.52 16.05
N ALA A 40 -1.47 1.94 14.96
CA ALA A 40 -0.65 1.49 13.83
C ALA A 40 -0.01 2.62 12.99
N SER A 41 -0.30 3.89 13.29
CA SER A 41 0.37 5.04 12.66
C SER A 41 1.61 5.53 13.41
N GLN A 42 1.97 4.89 14.53
CA GLN A 42 3.06 5.30 15.43
C GLN A 42 3.92 4.09 15.83
N ASP A 43 5.20 4.32 16.11
CA ASP A 43 6.09 3.26 16.60
C ASP A 43 5.57 2.66 17.92
N ALA A 44 5.39 1.33 17.95
CA ALA A 44 4.76 0.65 19.07
C ALA A 44 5.61 0.67 20.35
N ILE A 45 6.93 0.55 20.22
CA ILE A 45 7.84 0.60 21.38
C ILE A 45 7.84 2.01 21.99
N ALA A 46 7.85 3.07 21.17
CA ALA A 46 7.74 4.45 21.62
C ALA A 46 6.42 4.72 22.35
N GLN A 47 5.29 4.24 21.82
CA GLN A 47 3.98 4.33 22.47
C GLN A 47 3.98 3.66 23.85
N ILE A 48 4.42 2.40 23.94
CA ILE A 48 4.51 1.66 25.20
C ILE A 48 5.44 2.40 26.18
N THR A 49 6.61 2.85 25.72
CA THR A 49 7.58 3.60 26.52
C THR A 49 6.96 4.89 27.10
N GLN A 50 6.22 5.65 26.29
CA GLN A 50 5.58 6.89 26.72
C GLN A 50 4.49 6.65 27.76
N ILE A 51 3.72 5.56 27.63
CA ILE A 51 2.70 5.16 28.61
C ILE A 51 3.37 4.76 29.93
N LEU A 52 4.36 3.87 29.87
CA LEU A 52 5.09 3.35 31.04
C LEU A 52 5.87 4.44 31.79
N ALA A 53 6.45 5.43 31.09
CA ALA A 53 7.22 6.53 31.68
C ALA A 53 6.46 7.41 32.69
N SER A 54 5.12 7.27 32.76
CA SER A 54 4.26 7.97 33.72
C SER A 54 3.62 7.05 34.77
N ARG A 55 4.03 5.78 34.82
CA ARG A 55 3.57 4.72 35.74
C ARG A 55 4.73 4.26 36.63
N SER A 56 4.40 3.51 37.69
CA SER A 56 5.38 2.94 38.62
C SER A 56 4.75 1.79 39.42
N ASN A 57 5.58 0.84 39.89
CA ASN A 57 5.14 -0.36 40.61
C ASN A 57 4.28 -1.30 39.77
N ILE A 58 4.61 -1.45 38.48
CA ILE A 58 3.98 -2.43 37.60
C ILE A 58 4.54 -3.83 37.92
N SER A 59 3.66 -4.77 38.24
CA SER A 59 3.97 -6.20 38.43
C SER A 59 3.86 -7.02 37.15
N ALA A 60 3.08 -6.60 36.15
CA ALA A 60 3.03 -7.29 34.86
C ALA A 60 2.80 -6.35 33.68
N ILE A 61 3.46 -6.64 32.57
CA ILE A 61 3.12 -6.14 31.23
C ILE A 61 2.61 -7.32 30.40
N HIS A 62 1.44 -7.17 29.79
CA HIS A 62 0.90 -8.12 28.82
C HIS A 62 0.97 -7.49 27.43
N ILE A 63 1.51 -8.19 26.44
CA ILE A 63 1.55 -7.74 25.04
C ILE A 63 0.78 -8.78 24.21
N LEU A 64 -0.34 -8.37 23.63
CA LEU A 64 -1.14 -9.20 22.74
C LEU A 64 -0.95 -8.71 21.31
N SER A 65 -0.39 -9.58 20.46
CA SER A 65 -0.02 -9.26 19.08
C SER A 65 0.11 -10.53 18.26
N HIS A 66 0.03 -10.43 16.92
CA HIS A 66 0.44 -11.57 16.10
C HIS A 66 1.94 -11.86 16.31
N GLY A 67 2.33 -13.14 16.35
CA GLY A 67 3.69 -13.61 16.61
C GLY A 67 4.20 -14.60 15.58
N SER A 68 5.52 -14.75 15.55
CA SER A 68 6.24 -15.88 14.94
C SER A 68 7.58 -16.07 15.65
N ASN A 69 8.30 -17.16 15.40
CA ASN A 69 9.55 -17.48 16.11
C ASN A 69 10.57 -16.33 16.08
N GLY A 70 10.81 -15.73 17.27
CA GLY A 70 11.68 -14.58 17.46
C GLY A 70 11.11 -13.24 17.01
N ALA A 71 9.79 -13.10 16.84
CA ALA A 71 9.19 -11.85 16.39
C ALA A 71 7.74 -11.62 16.88
N LEU A 72 7.41 -10.36 17.17
CA LEU A 72 6.05 -9.86 17.35
C LEU A 72 5.68 -8.90 16.20
N LEU A 73 4.40 -8.79 15.85
CA LEU A 73 3.86 -7.79 14.94
C LEU A 73 3.20 -6.68 15.77
N LEU A 74 3.87 -5.53 15.89
CA LEU A 74 3.44 -4.42 16.74
C LEU A 74 3.41 -3.13 15.91
N GLY A 75 2.29 -2.41 15.92
CA GLY A 75 2.10 -1.22 15.08
C GLY A 75 2.12 -1.50 13.57
N GLY A 76 1.94 -2.76 13.17
CA GLY A 76 2.11 -3.22 11.78
C GLY A 76 3.56 -3.56 11.37
N GLU A 77 4.54 -3.39 12.26
CA GLU A 77 5.95 -3.75 12.00
C GLU A 77 6.40 -5.00 12.76
N SER A 78 7.35 -5.75 12.19
CA SER A 78 7.87 -6.98 12.79
C SER A 78 9.05 -6.68 13.73
N LEU A 79 8.77 -6.62 15.03
CA LEU A 79 9.77 -6.52 16.08
C LEU A 79 10.47 -7.89 16.25
N SER A 80 11.53 -8.08 15.47
CA SER A 80 12.36 -9.31 15.44
C SER A 80 13.81 -9.09 15.92
N ASN A 81 14.16 -7.84 16.24
CA ASN A 81 15.46 -7.46 16.76
C ASN A 81 15.29 -6.30 17.75
N LEU A 82 15.89 -6.40 18.92
CA LEU A 82 15.79 -5.40 19.99
C LEU A 82 16.96 -4.39 19.99
N SER A 83 17.98 -4.58 19.15
CA SER A 83 19.12 -3.66 19.07
C SER A 83 18.69 -2.28 18.57
N GLY A 84 18.89 -1.24 19.38
CA GLY A 84 18.41 0.12 19.12
C GLY A 84 17.19 0.51 19.96
N TYR A 85 16.53 -0.44 20.61
CA TYR A 85 15.49 -0.20 21.62
C TYR A 85 16.02 -0.30 23.05
N ASP A 86 17.33 -0.49 23.23
CA ASP A 86 18.00 -0.66 24.53
C ASP A 86 17.62 0.42 25.55
N ASP A 87 17.69 1.71 25.17
CA ASP A 87 17.32 2.84 26.03
C ASP A 87 15.82 2.83 26.39
N ALA A 88 14.97 2.47 25.43
CA ALA A 88 13.51 2.41 25.63
C ALA A 88 13.12 1.28 26.58
N LEU A 89 13.68 0.09 26.41
CA LEU A 89 13.44 -1.08 27.26
C LEU A 89 14.03 -0.89 28.67
N GLN A 90 15.16 -0.18 28.79
CA GLN A 90 15.70 0.25 30.10
C GLN A 90 14.86 1.35 30.77
N LEU A 91 14.10 2.15 30.02
CA LEU A 91 13.08 3.04 30.58
C LEU A 91 11.86 2.25 31.09
N TRP A 92 11.47 1.15 30.44
CA TRP A 92 10.40 0.28 30.94
C TRP A 92 10.76 -0.26 32.33
N ALA A 93 11.99 -0.76 32.49
CA ALA A 93 12.53 -1.28 33.76
C ALA A 93 12.34 -0.32 34.96
N GLN A 94 12.34 0.99 34.74
CA GLN A 94 12.16 2.01 35.80
C GLN A 94 10.73 2.11 36.31
N SER A 95 9.75 1.64 35.54
CA SER A 95 8.32 1.58 35.91
C SER A 95 7.92 0.26 36.59
N LEU A 96 8.74 -0.79 36.41
CA LEU A 96 8.51 -2.14 36.88
C LEU A 96 8.87 -2.33 38.36
N THR A 97 8.28 -3.35 38.99
CA THR A 97 8.75 -3.90 40.26
C THR A 97 9.94 -4.85 40.05
N ALA A 98 10.63 -5.24 41.14
CA ALA A 98 11.77 -6.16 41.07
C ALA A 98 11.40 -7.61 40.70
N ASN A 99 10.09 -7.94 40.75
CA ASN A 99 9.48 -9.21 40.40
C ASN A 99 8.37 -8.92 39.37
N ALA A 100 8.72 -8.17 38.31
CA ALA A 100 7.77 -7.88 37.27
C ALA A 100 7.87 -8.89 36.13
N ASP A 101 6.73 -9.26 35.59
CA ASP A 101 6.62 -10.15 34.44
C ASP A 101 6.34 -9.38 33.13
N ILE A 102 6.79 -9.93 32.01
CA ILE A 102 6.35 -9.53 30.67
C ILE A 102 5.83 -10.76 29.92
N LEU A 103 4.54 -10.76 29.59
CA LEU A 103 3.84 -11.88 28.96
C LEU A 103 3.55 -11.55 27.50
N LEU A 104 4.19 -12.27 26.58
CA LEU A 104 4.10 -12.08 25.14
C LEU A 104 3.12 -13.09 24.53
N TYR A 105 1.88 -12.65 24.35
CA TYR A 105 0.84 -13.43 23.68
C TYR A 105 0.96 -13.20 22.17
N GLY A 106 1.52 -14.19 21.49
CA GLY A 106 1.69 -14.25 20.04
C GLY A 106 2.22 -15.63 19.67
N CYS A 107 1.72 -16.21 18.58
CA CYS A 107 2.05 -17.59 18.25
C CYS A 107 3.55 -17.79 18.01
N ASN A 108 4.09 -18.89 18.51
CA ASN A 108 5.41 -19.44 18.21
C ASN A 108 6.59 -18.54 18.59
N VAL A 109 6.39 -17.45 19.35
CA VAL A 109 7.40 -16.43 19.65
C VAL A 109 8.69 -17.03 20.23
N ALA A 110 8.60 -18.10 21.02
CA ALA A 110 9.71 -18.85 21.60
C ALA A 110 9.87 -20.28 21.06
N ALA A 111 9.36 -20.59 19.87
CA ALA A 111 9.28 -21.96 19.33
C ALA A 111 10.63 -22.68 19.21
N ASP A 112 11.73 -21.98 18.94
CA ASP A 112 13.09 -22.55 19.00
C ASP A 112 14.11 -21.61 19.66
N SER A 113 15.38 -22.03 19.68
CA SER A 113 16.50 -21.29 20.28
C SER A 113 16.64 -19.84 19.80
N THR A 114 16.14 -19.52 18.60
CA THR A 114 16.12 -18.15 18.05
C THR A 114 15.10 -17.30 18.78
N GLY A 115 13.86 -17.80 18.91
CA GLY A 115 12.79 -17.14 19.65
C GLY A 115 13.07 -17.05 21.14
N GLN A 116 13.60 -18.12 21.73
CA GLN A 116 14.05 -18.15 23.12
C GLN A 116 15.20 -17.15 23.35
N GLY A 117 16.06 -16.93 22.35
CA GLY A 117 17.09 -15.89 22.36
C GLY A 117 16.51 -14.47 22.36
N PHE A 118 15.50 -14.19 21.53
CA PHE A 118 14.77 -12.92 21.51
C PHE A 118 14.10 -12.64 22.87
N VAL A 119 13.38 -13.61 23.43
CA VAL A 119 12.74 -13.50 24.75
C VAL A 119 13.78 -13.28 25.86
N SER A 120 14.90 -14.01 25.83
CA SER A 120 16.01 -13.84 26.77
C SER A 120 16.68 -12.46 26.66
N GLN A 121 16.74 -11.88 25.45
CA GLN A 121 17.27 -10.53 25.26
C GLN A 121 16.31 -9.47 25.83
N LEU A 122 14.99 -9.64 25.66
CA LEU A 122 14.00 -8.76 26.28
C LEU A 122 14.08 -8.78 27.81
N ALA A 123 14.20 -9.96 28.40
CA ALA A 123 14.41 -10.13 29.85
C ALA A 123 15.69 -9.42 30.32
N ALA A 124 16.80 -9.60 29.60
CA ALA A 124 18.08 -8.97 29.95
C ALA A 124 18.05 -7.42 29.85
N LEU A 125 17.27 -6.86 28.92
CA LEU A 125 17.16 -5.40 28.72
C LEU A 125 16.18 -4.73 29.71
N THR A 126 15.11 -5.43 30.09
CA THR A 126 14.06 -4.91 30.98
C THR A 126 14.28 -5.27 32.45
N GLY A 127 15.09 -6.29 32.74
CA GLY A 127 15.28 -6.83 34.09
C GLY A 127 14.08 -7.63 34.63
N ALA A 128 13.07 -7.85 33.80
CA ALA A 128 11.85 -8.60 34.10
C ALA A 128 12.00 -10.07 33.73
N ASP A 129 11.20 -10.94 34.34
CA ASP A 129 10.99 -12.30 33.83
C ASP A 129 10.01 -12.26 32.66
N VAL A 130 10.33 -12.94 31.56
CA VAL A 130 9.57 -12.85 30.31
C VAL A 130 9.08 -14.23 29.90
N ALA A 131 7.79 -14.32 29.55
CA ALA A 131 7.15 -15.54 29.05
C ALA A 131 6.58 -15.35 27.65
N ALA A 132 6.62 -16.41 26.84
CA ALA A 132 6.09 -16.44 25.47
C ALA A 132 5.69 -17.86 25.05
N SER A 133 4.72 -17.96 24.13
CA SER A 133 4.28 -19.24 23.57
C SER A 133 5.29 -19.80 22.57
N THR A 134 5.36 -21.13 22.53
CA THR A 134 6.17 -21.95 21.64
C THR A 134 5.36 -22.54 20.47
N ASP A 135 4.03 -22.43 20.50
CA ASP A 135 3.11 -22.93 19.47
C ASP A 135 1.97 -21.92 19.15
N LEU A 136 0.71 -22.34 18.95
CA LEU A 136 -0.36 -21.41 18.55
C LEU A 136 -1.02 -20.77 19.77
N THR A 137 -0.90 -19.45 19.93
CA THR A 137 -1.66 -18.70 20.93
C THR A 137 -3.06 -18.32 20.41
N GLY A 138 -4.12 -18.72 21.11
CA GLY A 138 -5.51 -18.32 20.87
C GLY A 138 -6.53 -19.45 20.98
N SER A 139 -7.29 -19.65 19.90
CA SER A 139 -8.44 -20.56 19.85
C SER A 139 -8.05 -22.04 19.83
N SER A 140 -8.55 -22.80 20.80
CA SER A 140 -8.41 -24.27 20.85
C SER A 140 -9.20 -24.99 19.76
N ALA A 141 -10.18 -24.34 19.13
CA ALA A 141 -10.83 -24.86 17.92
C ALA A 141 -9.89 -24.83 16.70
N LEU A 142 -8.89 -23.94 16.69
CA LEU A 142 -7.84 -23.83 15.68
C LEU A 142 -6.53 -24.54 16.09
N GLY A 143 -6.53 -25.22 17.24
CA GLY A 143 -5.36 -25.96 17.75
C GLY A 143 -4.34 -25.11 18.51
N GLY A 144 -4.74 -23.94 19.02
CA GLY A 144 -3.94 -23.14 19.95
C GLY A 144 -4.52 -23.04 21.36
N ASP A 145 -3.78 -22.43 22.28
CA ASP A 145 -4.26 -22.14 23.63
C ASP A 145 -3.67 -20.81 24.17
N TRP A 146 -3.72 -20.57 25.47
CA TRP A 146 -3.22 -19.33 26.09
C TRP A 146 -2.10 -19.58 27.10
N GLU A 147 -1.49 -20.77 27.06
CA GLU A 147 -0.28 -21.06 27.81
C GLU A 147 0.93 -20.32 27.18
N LEU A 148 1.98 -20.15 27.97
CA LEU A 148 3.24 -19.53 27.57
C LEU A 148 4.37 -20.45 28.04
N GLU A 149 4.67 -21.47 27.26
CA GLU A 149 5.46 -22.64 27.67
C GLU A 149 6.95 -22.31 27.91
N PHE A 150 7.45 -21.20 27.36
CA PHE A 150 8.80 -20.72 27.58
C PHE A 150 8.82 -19.50 28.49
N SER A 151 9.69 -19.51 29.50
CA SER A 151 9.94 -18.40 30.41
C SER A 151 11.42 -18.27 30.77
N THR A 152 11.88 -17.05 31.07
CA THR A 152 13.27 -16.77 31.48
C THR A 152 13.52 -16.90 32.98
N GLY A 153 12.46 -16.95 33.78
CA GLY A 153 12.49 -17.10 35.23
C GLY A 153 11.14 -17.53 35.79
N SER A 154 10.70 -16.95 36.91
CA SER A 154 9.45 -17.33 37.58
C SER A 154 8.34 -16.34 37.23
N ILE A 155 7.24 -16.83 36.66
CA ILE A 155 6.09 -15.99 36.32
C ILE A 155 5.11 -15.98 37.49
N GLU A 156 4.90 -14.80 38.07
CA GLU A 156 4.01 -14.57 39.21
C GLU A 156 2.64 -14.02 38.78
N ALA A 157 2.55 -13.37 37.63
CA ALA A 157 1.33 -12.81 37.05
C ALA A 157 0.35 -13.89 36.59
N SER A 158 -0.94 -13.64 36.79
CA SER A 158 -2.01 -14.44 36.17
C SER A 158 -2.21 -14.08 34.70
N GLY A 159 -2.70 -15.02 33.90
CA GLY A 159 -3.00 -14.78 32.48
C GLY A 159 -3.97 -13.61 32.27
N ALA A 160 -3.67 -12.73 31.32
CA ALA A 160 -4.30 -11.41 31.18
C ALA A 160 -5.82 -11.44 30.92
N LEU A 161 -6.30 -12.51 30.29
CA LEU A 161 -7.69 -12.72 29.91
C LEU A 161 -8.37 -13.71 30.84
N ALA A 162 -9.62 -13.47 31.20
CA ALA A 162 -10.42 -14.43 31.96
C ALA A 162 -10.72 -15.70 31.13
N ASP A 163 -10.86 -16.87 31.78
CA ASP A 163 -11.06 -18.17 31.11
C ASP A 163 -12.20 -18.18 30.09
N TRP A 164 -13.30 -17.45 30.37
CA TRP A 164 -14.44 -17.34 29.47
C TRP A 164 -14.16 -16.49 28.23
N ALA A 165 -13.23 -15.53 28.33
CA ALA A 165 -12.77 -14.69 27.23
C ALA A 165 -11.82 -15.47 26.33
N GLN A 166 -10.90 -16.21 26.94
CA GLN A 166 -10.02 -17.17 26.25
C GLN A 166 -10.84 -18.20 25.46
N ALA A 167 -11.90 -18.77 26.06
CA ALA A 167 -12.81 -19.70 25.41
C ALA A 167 -13.77 -19.06 24.38
N ALA A 168 -14.02 -17.75 24.48
CA ALA A 168 -14.81 -17.00 23.51
C ALA A 168 -13.99 -16.54 22.29
N TYR A 169 -12.66 -16.45 22.41
CA TYR A 169 -11.79 -16.05 21.31
C TYR A 169 -11.76 -17.11 20.21
N GLN A 170 -12.04 -16.71 18.96
CA GLN A 170 -12.17 -17.64 17.83
C GLN A 170 -10.92 -17.72 16.95
N ASN A 171 -9.95 -16.83 17.14
CA ASN A 171 -8.81 -16.63 16.23
C ASN A 171 -7.49 -17.14 16.86
N VAL A 172 -6.38 -17.10 16.12
CA VAL A 172 -5.02 -17.33 16.64
C VAL A 172 -4.09 -16.18 16.25
N LEU A 173 -3.11 -15.89 17.11
CA LEU A 173 -2.22 -14.73 17.01
C LEU A 173 -0.99 -15.02 16.12
N ALA A 174 -1.18 -15.52 14.89
CA ALA A 174 -0.07 -15.97 14.02
C ALA A 174 0.33 -14.95 12.95
N ILE A 175 1.64 -14.83 12.65
CA ILE A 175 2.16 -14.15 11.45
C ILE A 175 2.57 -15.21 10.42
N TYR A 176 2.08 -15.10 9.18
CA TYR A 176 2.57 -15.94 8.09
C TYR A 176 3.82 -15.31 7.44
N THR A 177 5.00 -15.68 7.95
CA THR A 177 6.27 -15.16 7.44
C THR A 177 6.84 -16.03 6.31
N VAL A 178 6.97 -15.44 5.12
CA VAL A 178 7.68 -16.03 3.98
C VAL A 178 9.19 -15.83 4.17
N ASN A 179 9.94 -16.93 4.22
CA ASN A 179 11.38 -16.94 4.48
C ASN A 179 12.21 -17.64 3.39
N THR A 180 11.57 -18.02 2.27
CA THR A 180 12.24 -18.57 1.08
C THR A 180 11.62 -18.07 -0.20
N LEU A 181 12.43 -17.93 -1.25
CA LEU A 181 12.00 -17.56 -2.60
C LEU A 181 11.48 -18.76 -3.43
N ALA A 182 11.42 -19.96 -2.84
CA ALA A 182 10.85 -21.14 -3.47
C ALA A 182 9.35 -21.00 -3.71
N ASP A 183 8.85 -21.56 -4.82
CA ASP A 183 7.41 -21.58 -5.16
C ASP A 183 6.59 -22.51 -4.26
N THR A 184 7.23 -23.49 -3.62
CA THR A 184 6.58 -24.53 -2.81
C THR A 184 7.47 -24.93 -1.63
N GLY A 185 6.87 -25.59 -0.63
CA GLY A 185 7.53 -26.05 0.58
C GLY A 185 7.35 -25.10 1.77
N ALA A 186 7.81 -25.52 2.95
CA ALA A 186 7.72 -24.73 4.18
C ALA A 186 8.37 -23.34 4.00
N GLY A 187 7.72 -22.31 4.54
CA GLY A 187 8.18 -20.92 4.46
C GLY A 187 8.04 -20.24 3.09
N SER A 188 7.45 -20.91 2.09
CA SER A 188 7.13 -20.30 0.79
C SER A 188 5.86 -19.45 0.86
N LEU A 189 5.73 -18.47 -0.06
CA LEU A 189 4.50 -17.68 -0.22
C LEU A 189 3.27 -18.55 -0.50
N ARG A 190 3.44 -19.67 -1.20
CA ARG A 190 2.35 -20.61 -1.47
C ARG A 190 1.89 -21.35 -0.21
N GLN A 191 2.80 -21.67 0.71
CA GLN A 191 2.44 -22.25 1.99
C GLN A 191 1.72 -21.20 2.85
N ALA A 192 2.28 -19.99 2.99
CA ALA A 192 1.64 -18.88 3.71
C ALA A 192 0.21 -18.58 3.23
N ILE A 193 -0.02 -18.56 1.91
CA ILE A 193 -1.37 -18.40 1.33
C ILE A 193 -2.26 -19.62 1.59
N THR A 194 -1.70 -20.83 1.64
CA THR A 194 -2.46 -22.06 1.97
C THR A 194 -2.94 -22.04 3.42
N ASP A 195 -2.08 -21.55 4.33
CA ASP A 195 -2.38 -21.47 5.75
C ASP A 195 -3.38 -20.33 6.04
N ALA A 196 -3.19 -19.16 5.44
CA ALA A 196 -4.15 -18.05 5.45
C ALA A 196 -5.55 -18.49 4.98
N ASN A 197 -5.65 -19.10 3.80
CA ASN A 197 -6.92 -19.63 3.27
C ASN A 197 -7.59 -20.70 4.17
N ALA A 198 -6.89 -21.27 5.15
CA ALA A 198 -7.46 -22.20 6.12
C ALA A 198 -8.06 -21.50 7.36
N SER A 199 -7.64 -20.27 7.67
CA SER A 199 -8.12 -19.43 8.78
C SER A 199 -9.44 -18.70 8.48
N VAL A 200 -10.37 -19.42 7.84
CA VAL A 200 -11.56 -18.86 7.17
C VAL A 200 -12.35 -17.86 8.03
N GLY A 201 -12.47 -16.64 7.53
CA GLY A 201 -13.26 -15.57 8.13
C GLY A 201 -12.47 -14.64 9.06
N VAL A 202 -11.15 -14.81 9.14
CA VAL A 202 -10.22 -13.98 9.92
C VAL A 202 -9.31 -13.20 8.96
N ALA A 203 -8.96 -11.95 9.29
CA ALA A 203 -8.01 -11.20 8.46
C ALA A 203 -6.59 -11.74 8.69
N ASP A 204 -5.88 -12.04 7.60
CA ASP A 204 -4.53 -12.60 7.64
C ASP A 204 -3.47 -11.56 7.22
N THR A 205 -2.26 -11.67 7.76
CA THR A 205 -1.11 -10.91 7.28
C THR A 205 0.04 -11.84 6.89
N ILE A 206 0.48 -11.71 5.63
CA ILE A 206 1.62 -12.40 5.04
C ILE A 206 2.76 -11.38 4.82
N ASN A 207 3.86 -11.57 5.55
CA ASN A 207 5.06 -10.74 5.50
C ASN A 207 6.25 -11.55 4.94
N PHE A 208 7.36 -10.88 4.60
CA PHE A 208 8.56 -11.53 4.06
C PHE A 208 9.80 -11.17 4.88
N SER A 209 10.63 -12.16 5.18
CA SER A 209 11.99 -12.00 5.75
C SER A 209 13.10 -12.16 4.70
N VAL A 210 12.70 -12.28 3.42
CA VAL A 210 13.57 -12.37 2.24
C VAL A 210 13.23 -11.26 1.25
N THR A 211 14.13 -11.01 0.30
CA THR A 211 13.93 -10.07 -0.81
C THR A 211 14.28 -10.75 -2.14
N GLY A 212 13.61 -10.42 -3.24
CA GLY A 212 13.92 -10.96 -4.57
C GLY A 212 12.73 -11.62 -5.27
N THR A 213 13.01 -12.55 -6.19
CA THR A 213 12.01 -13.10 -7.11
C THR A 213 11.54 -14.49 -6.74
N ILE A 214 10.25 -14.63 -6.43
CA ILE A 214 9.51 -15.89 -6.37
C ILE A 214 9.05 -16.22 -7.79
N THR A 215 9.55 -17.33 -8.35
CA THR A 215 9.24 -17.75 -9.73
C THR A 215 8.22 -18.88 -9.69
N LEU A 216 6.97 -18.58 -10.05
CA LEU A 216 5.84 -19.50 -9.90
C LEU A 216 5.82 -20.60 -10.97
N ALA A 217 5.53 -21.84 -10.57
CA ALA A 217 5.15 -22.93 -11.47
C ALA A 217 3.64 -22.99 -11.73
N SER A 218 2.82 -22.37 -10.87
CA SER A 218 1.35 -22.31 -10.98
C SER A 218 0.77 -21.07 -10.29
N VAL A 219 -0.49 -20.74 -10.57
CA VAL A 219 -1.18 -19.59 -9.96
C VAL A 219 -1.26 -19.72 -8.43
N LEU A 220 -1.22 -18.58 -7.73
CA LEU A 220 -1.54 -18.45 -6.31
C LEU A 220 -3.03 -18.06 -6.16
N SER A 221 -3.78 -18.77 -5.32
CA SER A 221 -5.23 -18.53 -5.14
C SER A 221 -5.51 -17.95 -3.77
N LEU A 222 -6.24 -16.85 -3.72
CA LEU A 222 -6.75 -16.21 -2.50
C LEU A 222 -8.26 -16.45 -2.44
N THR A 223 -8.72 -17.06 -1.34
CA THR A 223 -10.08 -17.61 -1.20
C THR A 223 -10.79 -17.22 0.09
N ASP A 224 -10.11 -16.66 1.09
CA ASP A 224 -10.80 -16.18 2.30
C ASP A 224 -11.66 -14.94 1.99
N SER A 225 -12.85 -14.92 2.58
CA SER A 225 -13.80 -13.82 2.64
C SER A 225 -13.36 -12.65 3.53
N ALA A 226 -12.54 -12.91 4.55
CA ALA A 226 -11.81 -11.87 5.26
C ALA A 226 -10.53 -11.51 4.50
N GLU A 227 -9.94 -10.34 4.80
CA GLU A 227 -8.86 -9.81 3.97
C GLU A 227 -7.52 -10.48 4.26
N THR A 228 -6.99 -11.22 3.28
CA THR A 228 -5.58 -11.65 3.29
C THR A 228 -4.70 -10.50 2.77
N THR A 229 -3.89 -9.91 3.64
CA THR A 229 -2.90 -8.88 3.30
C THR A 229 -1.54 -9.50 2.98
N ILE A 230 -0.91 -9.09 1.88
CA ILE A 230 0.43 -9.53 1.46
C ILE A 230 1.35 -8.30 1.29
N ASN A 231 2.35 -8.17 2.16
CA ASN A 231 3.24 -7.01 2.23
C ASN A 231 4.63 -7.30 1.64
N GLY A 232 4.84 -6.98 0.36
CA GLY A 232 6.12 -7.20 -0.35
C GLY A 232 7.21 -6.16 -0.12
N ALA A 233 6.93 -5.09 0.65
CA ALA A 233 7.86 -4.00 1.00
C ALA A 233 8.64 -3.38 -0.20
N GLY A 234 8.08 -3.40 -1.40
CA GLY A 234 8.69 -2.93 -2.65
C GLY A 234 9.80 -3.83 -3.22
N SER A 235 10.18 -4.90 -2.51
CA SER A 235 11.38 -5.72 -2.79
C SER A 235 11.08 -7.16 -3.23
N ILE A 236 9.83 -7.60 -3.10
CA ILE A 236 9.38 -8.92 -3.55
C ILE A 236 8.82 -8.84 -4.96
N THR A 237 9.42 -9.62 -5.86
CA THR A 237 8.85 -9.91 -7.17
C THR A 237 8.14 -11.26 -7.14
N VAL A 238 6.84 -11.28 -7.46
CA VAL A 238 6.10 -12.53 -7.69
C VAL A 238 5.93 -12.68 -9.20
N SER A 239 6.64 -13.64 -9.78
CA SER A 239 6.74 -13.80 -11.23
C SER A 239 5.96 -15.01 -11.73
N GLY A 240 5.06 -14.79 -12.69
CA GLY A 240 4.37 -15.86 -13.41
C GLY A 240 5.25 -16.58 -14.45
N ASN A 241 6.56 -16.25 -14.50
CA ASN A 241 7.58 -16.87 -15.34
C ASN A 241 7.24 -16.94 -16.85
N ASN A 242 6.42 -16.03 -17.35
CA ASN A 242 5.82 -16.07 -18.69
C ASN A 242 5.14 -17.43 -18.98
N ALA A 243 4.55 -18.07 -17.96
CA ALA A 243 4.00 -19.42 -18.03
C ALA A 243 2.62 -19.54 -17.38
N THR A 244 2.39 -18.84 -16.26
CA THR A 244 1.13 -18.87 -15.49
C THR A 244 0.67 -17.45 -15.17
N ARG A 245 -0.62 -17.32 -14.84
CA ARG A 245 -1.14 -16.19 -14.05
C ARG A 245 -0.45 -16.16 -12.69
N VAL A 246 -0.25 -14.97 -12.12
CA VAL A 246 0.37 -14.80 -10.79
C VAL A 246 -0.65 -15.08 -9.68
N PHE A 247 -1.72 -14.27 -9.59
CA PHE A 247 -2.75 -14.42 -8.55
C PHE A 247 -4.16 -14.63 -9.11
N ASN A 248 -5.01 -15.31 -8.32
CA ASN A 248 -6.45 -15.41 -8.53
C ASN A 248 -7.18 -15.10 -7.23
N VAL A 249 -7.93 -13.99 -7.18
CA VAL A 249 -8.83 -13.66 -6.07
C VAL A 249 -10.21 -14.25 -6.41
N ALA A 250 -10.67 -15.17 -5.58
CA ALA A 250 -11.93 -15.89 -5.80
C ALA A 250 -13.17 -14.99 -5.57
N ALA A 251 -14.32 -15.43 -6.07
CA ALA A 251 -15.57 -14.74 -5.83
C ALA A 251 -15.94 -14.81 -4.34
N GLY A 252 -16.22 -13.65 -3.75
CA GLY A 252 -16.47 -13.51 -2.31
C GLY A 252 -15.21 -13.40 -1.44
N ALA A 253 -14.01 -13.50 -2.03
CA ALA A 253 -12.76 -13.33 -1.30
C ALA A 253 -12.34 -11.86 -1.16
N ALA A 254 -11.51 -11.53 -0.16
CA ALA A 254 -10.92 -10.21 0.04
C ALA A 254 -9.38 -10.31 0.12
N ALA A 255 -8.67 -9.37 -0.52
CA ALA A 255 -7.21 -9.37 -0.50
C ALA A 255 -6.61 -7.95 -0.63
N ALA A 256 -5.52 -7.70 0.08
CA ALA A 256 -4.70 -6.51 -0.07
C ALA A 256 -3.28 -6.88 -0.52
N LEU A 257 -2.83 -6.30 -1.63
CA LEU A 257 -1.48 -6.48 -2.18
C LEU A 257 -0.72 -5.16 -2.07
N ASN A 258 0.27 -5.12 -1.17
CA ASN A 258 1.02 -3.93 -0.82
C ASN A 258 2.50 -4.10 -1.15
N GLY A 259 3.09 -3.20 -1.93
CA GLY A 259 4.54 -3.22 -2.19
C GLY A 259 5.03 -4.45 -2.99
N LEU A 260 4.22 -5.02 -3.89
CA LEU A 260 4.62 -6.20 -4.68
C LEU A 260 4.98 -5.81 -6.12
N ILE A 261 5.98 -6.50 -6.69
CA ILE A 261 6.27 -6.46 -8.13
C ILE A 261 5.63 -7.70 -8.79
N ILE A 262 4.47 -7.51 -9.41
CA ILE A 262 3.74 -8.55 -10.15
C ILE A 262 4.26 -8.57 -11.59
N SER A 263 4.99 -9.63 -11.96
CA SER A 263 5.73 -9.66 -13.22
C SER A 263 5.52 -10.91 -14.06
N GLY A 264 5.60 -10.77 -15.38
CA GLY A 264 5.64 -11.90 -16.32
C GLY A 264 4.47 -12.89 -16.18
N GLY A 265 3.35 -12.46 -15.59
CA GLY A 265 2.12 -13.24 -15.53
C GLY A 265 1.59 -13.43 -16.95
N ARG A 266 1.32 -14.68 -17.35
CA ARG A 266 0.86 -14.97 -18.72
C ARG A 266 -0.28 -15.98 -18.76
N THR A 267 -1.30 -15.64 -19.55
CA THR A 267 -2.40 -16.52 -19.94
C THR A 267 -2.51 -16.62 -21.46
N ILE A 268 -3.07 -17.73 -21.96
CA ILE A 268 -3.52 -17.86 -23.36
C ILE A 268 -5.02 -18.15 -23.33
N GLY A 269 -5.81 -17.38 -24.07
CA GLY A 269 -7.27 -17.57 -24.20
C GLY A 269 -8.05 -17.38 -22.89
N ASN A 270 -7.42 -16.79 -21.87
CA ASN A 270 -7.97 -16.57 -20.53
C ASN A 270 -7.59 -15.17 -20.06
N ASN A 271 -8.39 -14.60 -19.16
CA ASN A 271 -8.23 -13.23 -18.69
C ASN A 271 -7.22 -13.12 -17.55
N GLY A 272 -6.72 -11.90 -17.29
CA GLY A 272 -5.86 -11.62 -16.15
C GLY A 272 -4.49 -12.28 -16.31
N GLY A 273 -3.57 -11.62 -17.02
CA GLY A 273 -2.20 -12.10 -17.17
C GLY A 273 -1.46 -12.10 -15.83
N GLY A 274 -1.46 -10.98 -15.13
CA GLY A 274 -0.98 -10.88 -13.75
C GLY A 274 -2.00 -11.45 -12.75
N ILE A 275 -3.19 -10.85 -12.68
CA ILE A 275 -4.23 -11.17 -11.69
C ILE A 275 -5.60 -11.33 -12.34
N LEU A 276 -6.37 -12.31 -11.86
CA LEU A 276 -7.81 -12.44 -12.08
C LEU A 276 -8.52 -12.14 -10.76
N ASN A 277 -9.31 -11.07 -10.71
CA ASN A 277 -10.09 -10.66 -9.55
C ASN A 277 -11.59 -10.88 -9.78
N ASN A 278 -12.20 -11.74 -8.97
CA ASN A 278 -13.66 -11.91 -8.88
C ASN A 278 -14.22 -11.50 -7.50
N GLY A 279 -13.36 -11.06 -6.58
CA GLY A 279 -13.70 -10.67 -5.21
C GLY A 279 -13.46 -9.18 -4.97
N THR A 280 -12.94 -8.84 -3.80
CA THR A 280 -12.46 -7.49 -3.46
C THR A 280 -10.95 -7.51 -3.43
N LEU A 281 -10.32 -6.63 -4.21
CA LEU A 281 -8.86 -6.52 -4.29
C LEU A 281 -8.41 -5.08 -4.08
N THR A 282 -7.57 -4.87 -3.07
CA THR A 282 -6.81 -3.64 -2.87
C THR A 282 -5.39 -3.83 -3.38
N VAL A 283 -4.89 -2.88 -4.17
CA VAL A 283 -3.53 -2.82 -4.69
C VAL A 283 -2.93 -1.49 -4.28
N SER A 284 -1.84 -1.52 -3.52
CA SER A 284 -1.12 -0.33 -3.05
C SER A 284 0.39 -0.47 -3.28
N ASN A 285 1.04 0.65 -3.58
CA ASN A 285 2.51 0.77 -3.67
C ASN A 285 3.18 -0.28 -4.58
N SER A 286 2.46 -0.83 -5.56
CA SER A 286 2.82 -2.05 -6.27
C SER A 286 3.15 -1.79 -7.74
N THR A 287 3.96 -2.64 -8.35
CA THR A 287 4.35 -2.55 -9.77
C THR A 287 3.87 -3.76 -10.55
N PHE A 288 3.14 -3.52 -11.64
CA PHE A 288 2.70 -4.55 -12.59
C PHE A 288 3.50 -4.39 -13.87
N THR A 289 4.38 -5.34 -14.17
CA THR A 289 5.33 -5.24 -15.30
C THR A 289 5.34 -6.45 -16.22
N GLY A 290 5.18 -6.21 -17.52
CA GLY A 290 5.32 -7.24 -18.57
C GLY A 290 4.30 -8.38 -18.49
N ASN A 291 3.16 -8.21 -17.81
CA ASN A 291 2.11 -9.22 -17.74
C ASN A 291 1.30 -9.25 -19.05
N SER A 292 0.82 -10.42 -19.47
CA SER A 292 0.25 -10.64 -20.81
C SER A 292 -0.96 -11.58 -20.85
N ALA A 293 -2.10 -11.09 -21.32
CA ALA A 293 -3.30 -11.89 -21.58
C ALA A 293 -3.45 -12.15 -23.10
N GLN A 294 -3.02 -13.33 -23.57
CA GLN A 294 -2.84 -13.58 -25.01
C GLN A 294 -4.06 -14.19 -25.71
N GLY A 295 -4.16 -13.99 -27.02
CA GLY A 295 -5.30 -14.46 -27.83
C GLY A 295 -6.58 -13.72 -27.46
N ASN A 296 -7.60 -14.47 -27.02
CA ASN A 296 -8.89 -13.90 -26.60
C ASN A 296 -8.91 -13.41 -25.14
N GLY A 297 -7.74 -13.29 -24.49
CA GLY A 297 -7.61 -12.82 -23.11
C GLY A 297 -7.70 -11.30 -22.97
N PHE A 298 -8.40 -10.87 -21.93
CA PHE A 298 -8.55 -9.47 -21.50
C PHE A 298 -7.73 -9.20 -20.24
N GLY A 299 -7.34 -7.95 -19.99
CA GLY A 299 -6.67 -7.55 -18.74
C GLY A 299 -5.25 -8.11 -18.60
N GLY A 300 -4.29 -7.47 -19.26
CA GLY A 300 -2.88 -7.94 -19.28
C GLY A 300 -2.25 -7.98 -17.89
N GLY A 301 -2.35 -6.88 -17.14
CA GLY A 301 -2.01 -6.81 -15.72
C GLY A 301 -3.09 -7.44 -14.85
N ILE A 302 -4.30 -6.88 -14.88
CA ILE A 302 -5.44 -7.32 -14.05
C ILE A 302 -6.70 -7.45 -14.92
N TYR A 303 -7.48 -8.50 -14.70
CA TYR A 303 -8.90 -8.55 -15.05
C TYR A 303 -9.72 -8.46 -13.76
N SER A 304 -10.71 -7.57 -13.69
CA SER A 304 -11.57 -7.42 -12.51
C SER A 304 -13.07 -7.47 -12.86
N ASP A 305 -13.72 -8.57 -12.49
CA ASP A 305 -15.19 -8.69 -12.44
C ASP A 305 -15.74 -8.12 -11.12
N GLY A 306 -14.93 -8.17 -10.05
CA GLY A 306 -15.26 -7.68 -8.71
C GLY A 306 -14.84 -6.24 -8.43
N THR A 307 -14.64 -5.92 -7.16
CA THR A 307 -14.20 -4.58 -6.71
C THR A 307 -12.67 -4.49 -6.73
N LEU A 308 -12.14 -3.40 -7.28
CA LEU A 308 -10.70 -3.15 -7.38
C LEU A 308 -10.33 -1.73 -6.95
N THR A 309 -9.51 -1.60 -5.91
CA THR A 309 -8.89 -0.32 -5.52
C THR A 309 -7.42 -0.35 -5.90
N VAL A 310 -6.97 0.62 -6.69
CA VAL A 310 -5.57 0.80 -7.09
C VAL A 310 -5.08 2.15 -6.57
N SER A 311 -4.03 2.14 -5.77
CA SER A 311 -3.42 3.34 -5.20
C SER A 311 -1.90 3.29 -5.33
N ASN A 312 -1.25 4.45 -5.52
CA ASN A 312 0.21 4.58 -5.44
C ASN A 312 0.99 3.56 -6.31
N SER A 313 0.43 3.09 -7.43
CA SER A 313 0.91 1.89 -8.14
C SER A 313 1.29 2.18 -9.58
N THR A 314 2.23 1.39 -10.12
CA THR A 314 2.75 1.54 -11.49
C THR A 314 2.38 0.34 -12.36
N PHE A 315 1.72 0.58 -13.49
CA PHE A 315 1.44 -0.43 -14.52
C PHE A 315 2.27 -0.11 -15.74
N THR A 316 3.31 -0.92 -16.01
CA THR A 316 4.26 -0.68 -17.09
C THR A 316 4.38 -1.85 -18.06
N GLY A 317 4.23 -1.60 -19.37
CA GLY A 317 4.48 -2.59 -20.41
C GLY A 317 3.59 -3.84 -20.38
N ASN A 318 2.42 -3.78 -19.75
CA ASN A 318 1.45 -4.90 -19.74
C ASN A 318 0.69 -4.96 -21.07
N SER A 319 0.22 -6.16 -21.45
CA SER A 319 -0.38 -6.38 -22.76
C SER A 319 -1.59 -7.31 -22.76
N ALA A 320 -2.56 -7.04 -23.64
CA ALA A 320 -3.69 -7.94 -23.89
C ALA A 320 -3.97 -8.10 -25.40
N GLY A 321 -4.43 -9.29 -25.79
CA GLY A 321 -4.88 -9.55 -27.16
C GLY A 321 -6.29 -8.99 -27.43
N ASN A 322 -7.10 -8.91 -26.38
CA ASN A 322 -8.36 -8.16 -26.33
C ASN A 322 -8.19 -6.90 -25.47
N PRO A 323 -9.25 -6.11 -25.19
CA PRO A 323 -9.10 -4.87 -24.42
C PRO A 323 -8.50 -5.02 -23.01
N GLY A 324 -7.98 -3.89 -22.50
CA GLY A 324 -7.40 -3.75 -21.17
C GLY A 324 -5.93 -4.18 -21.11
N GLY A 325 -5.02 -3.34 -21.60
CA GLY A 325 -3.59 -3.68 -21.66
C GLY A 325 -2.96 -3.81 -20.28
N ALA A 326 -3.24 -2.84 -19.40
CA ALA A 326 -3.01 -2.96 -17.97
C ALA A 326 -4.21 -3.60 -17.27
N ILE A 327 -5.43 -3.06 -17.43
CA ILE A 327 -6.61 -3.49 -16.68
C ILE A 327 -7.86 -3.60 -17.57
N ASP A 328 -8.61 -4.70 -17.46
CA ASP A 328 -10.01 -4.81 -17.93
C ASP A 328 -10.93 -4.79 -16.69
N ASN A 329 -11.80 -3.78 -16.59
CA ASN A 329 -12.72 -3.58 -15.47
C ASN A 329 -14.18 -3.78 -15.89
N ARG A 330 -14.84 -4.75 -15.25
CA ARG A 330 -16.28 -5.04 -15.42
C ARG A 330 -17.10 -4.82 -14.15
N GLY A 331 -16.43 -4.78 -13.00
CA GLY A 331 -17.03 -4.46 -11.71
C GLY A 331 -16.93 -2.97 -11.37
N THR A 332 -16.41 -2.67 -10.17
CA THR A 332 -16.21 -1.30 -9.69
C THR A 332 -14.73 -1.07 -9.40
N MET A 333 -14.14 -0.05 -10.01
CA MET A 333 -12.73 0.28 -9.87
C MET A 333 -12.50 1.73 -9.44
N THR A 334 -11.58 1.92 -8.49
CA THR A 334 -11.03 3.23 -8.13
C THR A 334 -9.53 3.23 -8.38
N VAL A 335 -9.01 4.29 -8.99
CA VAL A 335 -7.59 4.51 -9.27
C VAL A 335 -7.17 5.86 -8.69
N SER A 336 -6.14 5.87 -7.84
CA SER A 336 -5.54 7.08 -7.27
C SER A 336 -4.01 7.05 -7.32
N ASN A 337 -3.37 8.21 -7.45
CA ASN A 337 -1.92 8.40 -7.29
C ASN A 337 -1.04 7.44 -8.13
N SER A 338 -1.54 6.97 -9.27
CA SER A 338 -0.99 5.82 -9.99
C SER A 338 -0.54 6.16 -11.41
N THR A 339 0.41 5.39 -11.92
CA THR A 339 1.02 5.64 -13.24
C THR A 339 0.87 4.45 -14.18
N PHE A 340 0.27 4.70 -15.33
CA PHE A 340 0.06 3.72 -16.40
C PHE A 340 0.92 4.10 -17.59
N THR A 341 1.92 3.30 -17.93
CA THR A 341 2.83 3.60 -19.04
C THR A 341 3.17 2.43 -19.96
N GLY A 342 3.26 2.68 -21.27
CA GLY A 342 3.67 1.69 -22.26
C GLY A 342 2.77 0.46 -22.39
N ASN A 343 1.57 0.48 -21.82
CA ASN A 343 0.64 -0.66 -21.87
C ASN A 343 -0.05 -0.72 -23.25
N ARG A 344 -0.42 -1.94 -23.68
CA ARG A 344 -0.94 -2.17 -25.03
C ARG A 344 -2.07 -3.19 -25.12
N ALA A 345 -3.14 -2.84 -25.82
CA ALA A 345 -4.26 -3.75 -26.09
C ALA A 345 -4.89 -3.51 -27.47
N SER A 346 -5.96 -4.24 -27.80
CA SER A 346 -6.82 -3.86 -28.93
C SER A 346 -7.71 -2.66 -28.58
N GLY A 347 -8.21 -2.55 -27.35
CA GLY A 347 -8.93 -1.38 -26.83
C GLY A 347 -8.46 -1.06 -25.41
N GLY A 348 -8.46 0.21 -25.00
CA GLY A 348 -8.06 0.58 -23.65
C GLY A 348 -6.60 0.22 -23.36
N GLY A 349 -5.68 0.95 -23.98
CA GLY A 349 -4.24 0.61 -23.98
C GLY A 349 -3.69 0.47 -22.56
N ALA A 350 -4.07 1.38 -21.66
CA ALA A 350 -3.99 1.13 -20.22
C ALA A 350 -5.24 0.39 -19.72
N ILE A 351 -6.42 1.01 -19.81
CA ILE A 351 -7.63 0.50 -19.16
C ILE A 351 -8.79 0.35 -20.15
N ASP A 352 -9.40 -0.82 -20.17
CA ASP A 352 -10.77 -1.00 -20.68
C ASP A 352 -11.76 -0.98 -19.52
N ASN A 353 -12.80 -0.18 -19.65
CA ASN A 353 -13.84 -0.03 -18.64
C ASN A 353 -15.21 -0.35 -19.22
N ASN A 354 -15.76 -1.50 -18.84
CA ASN A 354 -17.17 -1.86 -19.05
C ASN A 354 -18.00 -1.75 -17.76
N GLY A 355 -17.35 -1.59 -16.60
CA GLY A 355 -17.97 -1.35 -15.30
C GLY A 355 -17.99 0.14 -14.88
N THR A 356 -17.89 0.39 -13.57
CA THR A 356 -17.72 1.76 -13.04
C THR A 356 -16.26 2.02 -12.71
N LEU A 357 -15.73 3.16 -13.16
CA LEU A 357 -14.35 3.59 -12.95
C LEU A 357 -14.26 5.04 -12.48
N THR A 358 -13.60 5.27 -11.35
CA THR A 358 -13.16 6.59 -10.89
C THR A 358 -11.64 6.67 -10.93
N VAL A 359 -11.09 7.70 -11.59
CA VAL A 359 -9.65 7.96 -11.69
C VAL A 359 -9.35 9.34 -11.08
N SER A 360 -8.34 9.42 -10.22
CA SER A 360 -7.90 10.64 -9.53
C SER A 360 -6.38 10.72 -9.44
N ASN A 361 -5.78 11.93 -9.47
CA ASN A 361 -4.34 12.14 -9.24
C ASN A 361 -3.42 11.13 -9.98
N SER A 362 -3.73 10.79 -11.24
CA SER A 362 -3.05 9.67 -11.93
C SER A 362 -2.50 10.08 -13.30
N THR A 363 -1.39 9.46 -13.68
CA THR A 363 -0.65 9.76 -14.92
C THR A 363 -0.76 8.60 -15.91
N PHE A 364 -1.23 8.89 -17.12
CA PHE A 364 -1.34 7.93 -18.23
C PHE A 364 -0.47 8.40 -19.38
N THR A 365 0.59 7.67 -19.71
CA THR A 365 1.51 8.08 -20.78
C THR A 365 2.10 6.96 -21.63
N GLY A 366 2.13 7.15 -22.95
CA GLY A 366 2.72 6.18 -23.89
C GLY A 366 1.93 4.87 -24.04
N ASN A 367 0.67 4.82 -23.57
CA ASN A 367 -0.19 3.64 -23.75
C ASN A 367 -0.76 3.60 -25.17
N SER A 368 -1.05 2.40 -25.70
CA SER A 368 -1.43 2.22 -27.11
C SER A 368 -2.57 1.21 -27.34
N ALA A 369 -3.51 1.55 -28.22
CA ALA A 369 -4.62 0.69 -28.61
C ALA A 369 -5.12 0.93 -30.05
N VAL A 370 -6.16 0.21 -30.48
CA VAL A 370 -6.95 0.58 -31.67
C VAL A 370 -7.89 1.74 -31.31
N GLY A 371 -8.61 1.62 -30.20
CA GLY A 371 -9.45 2.68 -29.63
C GLY A 371 -9.19 2.88 -28.14
N GLY A 372 -9.13 4.14 -27.69
CA GLY A 372 -8.84 4.48 -26.29
C GLY A 372 -7.39 4.16 -25.90
N GLY A 373 -6.44 4.98 -26.33
CA GLY A 373 -5.01 4.73 -26.11
C GLY A 373 -4.64 4.69 -24.63
N GLY A 374 -5.15 5.66 -23.85
CA GLY A 374 -5.20 5.58 -22.39
C GLY A 374 -6.36 4.70 -21.92
N ILE A 375 -7.60 5.21 -22.04
CA ILE A 375 -8.81 4.54 -21.56
C ILE A 375 -9.83 4.34 -22.69
N LEU A 376 -10.42 3.14 -22.76
CA LEU A 376 -11.65 2.85 -23.51
C LEU A 376 -12.79 2.65 -22.51
N ASN A 377 -13.81 3.52 -22.56
CA ASN A 377 -15.03 3.39 -21.77
C ASN A 377 -16.15 2.79 -22.64
N GLN A 378 -16.36 1.49 -22.50
CA GLN A 378 -17.28 0.62 -23.27
C GLN A 378 -18.76 1.00 -23.07
N PRO A 379 -19.71 0.51 -23.90
CA PRO A 379 -21.13 0.90 -23.86
C PRO A 379 -21.86 0.83 -22.51
N GLN A 380 -21.46 -0.07 -21.60
CA GLN A 380 -22.04 -0.17 -20.24
C GLN A 380 -21.28 0.71 -19.22
N GLY A 381 -20.09 1.18 -19.58
CA GLY A 381 -19.14 1.78 -18.67
C GLY A 381 -19.48 3.20 -18.21
N ARG A 382 -19.17 3.47 -16.95
CA ARG A 382 -19.28 4.78 -16.29
C ARG A 382 -17.89 5.24 -15.91
N LEU A 383 -17.43 6.37 -16.44
CA LEU A 383 -16.09 6.90 -16.20
C LEU A 383 -16.15 8.30 -15.57
N THR A 384 -15.47 8.46 -14.44
CA THR A 384 -15.15 9.75 -13.82
C THR A 384 -13.63 9.90 -13.76
N VAL A 385 -13.11 11.04 -14.23
CA VAL A 385 -11.69 11.39 -14.20
C VAL A 385 -11.55 12.77 -13.55
N SER A 386 -10.77 12.86 -12.47
CA SER A 386 -10.39 14.12 -11.84
C SER A 386 -8.87 14.23 -11.69
N ASN A 387 -8.33 15.45 -11.66
CA ASN A 387 -6.94 15.71 -11.28
C ASN A 387 -5.90 14.79 -11.96
N SER A 388 -6.08 14.44 -13.23
CA SER A 388 -5.28 13.40 -13.88
C SER A 388 -4.62 13.91 -15.16
N THR A 389 -3.51 13.29 -15.56
CA THR A 389 -2.70 13.72 -16.71
C THR A 389 -2.62 12.61 -17.76
N PHE A 390 -3.14 12.87 -18.96
CA PHE A 390 -3.12 11.98 -20.12
C PHE A 390 -2.33 12.63 -21.25
N THR A 391 -1.15 12.09 -21.58
CA THR A 391 -0.33 12.61 -22.70
C THR A 391 0.48 11.51 -23.37
N GLY A 392 0.78 11.65 -24.67
CA GLY A 392 1.56 10.66 -25.43
C GLY A 392 0.87 9.31 -25.62
N ASN A 393 -0.40 9.14 -25.24
CA ASN A 393 -1.17 7.92 -25.50
C ASN A 393 -1.66 7.90 -26.95
N SER A 394 -1.80 6.71 -27.54
CA SER A 394 -2.08 6.56 -28.97
C SER A 394 -3.19 5.56 -29.29
N ALA A 395 -4.08 5.92 -30.22
CA ALA A 395 -5.15 5.07 -30.71
C ALA A 395 -5.24 5.13 -32.24
N SER A 396 -5.13 3.99 -32.92
CA SER A 396 -5.11 3.97 -34.40
C SER A 396 -6.44 4.36 -35.07
N GLU A 397 -7.57 4.31 -34.35
CA GLU A 397 -8.89 4.68 -34.86
C GLU A 397 -9.49 5.91 -34.16
N ALA A 398 -9.60 5.88 -32.82
CA ALA A 398 -10.33 6.89 -32.05
C ALA A 398 -9.86 7.05 -30.60
N GLY A 399 -9.84 8.30 -30.09
CA GLY A 399 -9.59 8.61 -28.69
C GLY A 399 -8.18 8.24 -28.22
N GLY A 400 -7.18 9.07 -28.55
CA GLY A 400 -5.78 8.81 -28.17
C GLY A 400 -5.60 8.80 -26.65
N GLY A 401 -6.12 9.80 -25.96
CA GLY A 401 -6.22 9.80 -24.49
C GLY A 401 -7.38 8.91 -24.03
N ILE A 402 -8.62 9.31 -24.34
CA ILE A 402 -9.85 8.62 -23.91
C ILE A 402 -10.79 8.41 -25.10
N PHE A 403 -11.30 7.19 -25.26
CA PHE A 403 -12.46 6.90 -26.12
C PHE A 403 -13.66 6.51 -25.26
N HIS A 404 -14.75 7.26 -25.35
CA HIS A 404 -15.99 7.02 -24.65
C HIS A 404 -17.12 6.58 -25.59
N GLY A 405 -17.60 5.35 -25.40
CA GLY A 405 -18.86 4.85 -25.96
C GLY A 405 -19.92 4.51 -24.90
N GLY A 406 -19.58 4.65 -23.62
CA GLY A 406 -20.38 4.25 -22.46
C GLY A 406 -21.55 5.15 -22.04
N VAL A 407 -22.03 4.90 -20.83
CA VAL A 407 -23.22 5.55 -20.25
C VAL A 407 -22.91 6.97 -19.75
N THR A 408 -21.76 7.16 -19.11
CA THR A 408 -21.31 8.48 -18.62
C THR A 408 -19.81 8.65 -18.75
N LEU A 409 -19.41 9.89 -19.07
CA LEU A 409 -18.07 10.42 -18.93
C LEU A 409 -18.17 11.74 -18.14
N THR A 410 -17.36 11.88 -17.10
CA THR A 410 -17.07 13.16 -16.45
C THR A 410 -15.57 13.32 -16.40
N VAL A 411 -15.07 14.48 -16.83
CA VAL A 411 -13.64 14.85 -16.76
C VAL A 411 -13.59 16.23 -16.12
N SER A 412 -12.87 16.39 -15.01
CA SER A 412 -12.66 17.67 -14.33
C SER A 412 -11.22 17.83 -13.85
N ASN A 413 -10.76 19.06 -13.69
CA ASN A 413 -9.42 19.41 -13.18
C ASN A 413 -8.26 18.62 -13.81
N SER A 414 -8.36 18.17 -15.06
CA SER A 414 -7.45 17.20 -15.68
C SER A 414 -6.79 17.71 -16.96
N ILE A 415 -5.57 17.25 -17.23
CA ILE A 415 -4.87 17.48 -18.48
C ILE A 415 -5.12 16.31 -19.43
N VAL A 416 -5.65 16.57 -20.62
CA VAL A 416 -5.65 15.62 -21.73
C VAL A 416 -5.11 16.35 -22.97
N ALA A 417 -3.79 16.25 -23.16
CA ALA A 417 -3.05 17.00 -24.16
C ALA A 417 -1.87 16.19 -24.70
N GLY A 418 -1.61 16.24 -26.00
CA GLY A 418 -0.45 15.58 -26.60
C GLY A 418 -0.64 14.10 -26.89
N ASN A 419 -1.89 13.61 -26.93
CA ASN A 419 -2.19 12.24 -27.35
C ASN A 419 -2.32 12.16 -28.89
N ALA A 420 -2.47 10.95 -29.44
CA ALA A 420 -2.49 10.73 -30.89
C ALA A 420 -3.64 9.82 -31.34
N SER A 421 -4.53 10.32 -32.21
CA SER A 421 -5.52 9.50 -32.91
C SER A 421 -6.08 10.24 -34.14
N PRO A 422 -6.49 9.54 -35.22
CA PRO A 422 -7.17 10.16 -36.35
C PRO A 422 -8.52 10.81 -36.01
N ASN A 423 -9.23 10.33 -34.96
CA ASN A 423 -10.55 10.83 -34.58
C ASN A 423 -10.60 11.16 -33.08
N GLY A 424 -10.48 12.45 -32.75
CA GLY A 424 -10.40 12.93 -31.36
C GLY A 424 -9.10 12.49 -30.72
N ARG A 425 -8.01 13.24 -30.93
CA ARG A 425 -6.68 12.87 -30.42
C ARG A 425 -6.69 12.80 -28.89
N GLU A 426 -7.33 13.77 -28.23
CA GLU A 426 -7.38 13.85 -26.78
C GLU A 426 -8.54 13.01 -26.26
N ILE A 427 -9.78 13.38 -26.61
CA ILE A 427 -10.99 12.63 -26.25
C ILE A 427 -11.93 12.51 -27.44
N ARG A 428 -12.44 11.29 -27.68
CA ARG A 428 -13.56 11.00 -28.57
C ARG A 428 -14.73 10.49 -27.75
N SER A 429 -15.91 11.09 -27.92
CA SER A 429 -17.16 10.60 -27.32
C SER A 429 -18.18 10.20 -28.39
N LEU A 430 -18.82 9.04 -28.31
CA LEU A 430 -19.88 8.64 -29.24
C LEU A 430 -21.16 9.46 -29.05
N THR A 431 -21.42 9.92 -27.84
CA THR A 431 -22.56 10.77 -27.44
C THR A 431 -22.06 12.17 -27.06
N PRO A 432 -22.89 13.23 -27.13
CA PRO A 432 -22.52 14.54 -26.62
C PRO A 432 -22.30 14.50 -25.10
N VAL A 433 -21.14 14.98 -24.65
CA VAL A 433 -20.78 15.12 -23.23
C VAL A 433 -20.39 16.58 -22.97
N THR A 434 -20.66 17.08 -21.76
CA THR A 434 -20.15 18.37 -21.29
C THR A 434 -19.00 18.13 -20.32
N SER A 435 -17.94 18.93 -20.44
CA SER A 435 -16.83 18.97 -19.51
C SER A 435 -17.29 19.23 -18.06
N GLY A 436 -16.62 18.62 -17.09
CA GLY A 436 -16.80 18.92 -15.66
C GLY A 436 -16.13 20.21 -15.22
N GLY A 437 -15.37 20.87 -16.10
CA GLY A 437 -14.68 22.13 -15.85
C GLY A 437 -13.24 21.98 -15.34
N TYR A 438 -12.51 23.08 -15.41
CA TYR A 438 -11.11 23.21 -14.98
C TYR A 438 -10.15 22.24 -15.69
N ASN A 439 -10.48 21.76 -16.89
CA ASN A 439 -9.59 20.89 -17.65
C ASN A 439 -8.68 21.69 -18.57
N LEU A 440 -7.53 21.10 -18.92
CA LEU A 440 -6.70 21.56 -20.03
C LEU A 440 -6.78 20.54 -21.16
N PHE A 441 -7.27 20.97 -22.31
CA PHE A 441 -7.47 20.12 -23.48
C PHE A 441 -6.60 20.56 -24.66
N GLY A 442 -5.78 19.62 -25.15
CA GLY A 442 -4.96 19.82 -26.34
C GLY A 442 -3.87 20.89 -26.18
N PHE A 443 -3.43 21.44 -27.31
CA PHE A 443 -2.31 22.39 -27.43
C PHE A 443 -2.37 23.11 -28.78
N ASN A 444 -1.59 24.18 -28.95
CA ASN A 444 -1.55 25.01 -30.17
C ASN A 444 -2.94 25.47 -30.68
N GLY A 445 -3.86 25.74 -29.76
CA GLY A 445 -5.22 26.22 -30.04
C GLY A 445 -6.20 25.14 -30.53
N ASP A 446 -5.78 23.87 -30.57
CA ASP A 446 -6.63 22.74 -30.95
C ASP A 446 -6.80 21.78 -29.76
N SER A 447 -8.02 21.76 -29.21
CA SER A 447 -8.42 20.89 -28.10
C SER A 447 -8.37 19.40 -28.40
N GLY A 448 -8.38 18.99 -29.67
CA GLY A 448 -8.41 17.59 -30.09
C GLY A 448 -9.62 16.78 -29.59
N LEU A 449 -10.70 17.45 -29.18
CA LEU A 449 -11.95 16.87 -28.68
C LEU A 449 -12.94 16.57 -29.83
N VAL A 450 -13.74 15.50 -29.70
CA VAL A 450 -14.86 15.20 -30.60
C VAL A 450 -16.10 14.77 -29.81
N ASN A 451 -17.18 15.56 -29.90
CA ASN A 451 -18.43 15.48 -29.13
C ASN A 451 -18.29 15.75 -27.62
N ILE A 452 -17.30 16.56 -27.22
CA ILE A 452 -17.19 17.10 -25.86
C ILE A 452 -17.36 18.62 -25.96
N THR A 453 -18.31 19.16 -25.20
CA THR A 453 -18.55 20.59 -25.05
C THR A 453 -17.72 21.09 -23.87
N THR A 454 -16.78 21.99 -24.12
CA THR A 454 -16.03 22.68 -23.05
C THR A 454 -16.91 23.70 -22.33
N VAL A 455 -16.57 23.99 -21.07
CA VAL A 455 -17.17 25.06 -20.27
C VAL A 455 -16.18 26.22 -20.10
N SER A 456 -16.62 27.35 -19.56
CA SER A 456 -15.80 28.57 -19.46
C SER A 456 -14.58 28.48 -18.55
N THR A 457 -14.52 27.45 -17.71
CA THR A 457 -13.38 27.13 -16.83
C THR A 457 -12.36 26.18 -17.47
N ASP A 458 -12.63 25.65 -18.68
CA ASP A 458 -11.63 24.84 -19.38
C ASP A 458 -10.62 25.70 -20.15
N VAL A 459 -9.38 25.25 -20.19
CA VAL A 459 -8.25 25.85 -20.90
C VAL A 459 -8.02 25.10 -22.21
N ILE A 460 -8.06 25.82 -23.33
CA ILE A 460 -7.54 25.36 -24.63
C ILE A 460 -6.27 26.19 -24.92
N PRO A 461 -5.07 25.66 -24.63
CA PRO A 461 -3.86 26.48 -24.66
C PRO A 461 -3.39 26.73 -26.09
N THR A 462 -2.96 27.97 -26.35
CA THR A 462 -2.41 28.43 -27.64
C THR A 462 -0.90 28.23 -27.78
N VAL A 463 -0.29 27.50 -26.84
CA VAL A 463 1.16 27.22 -26.77
C VAL A 463 1.45 25.76 -27.12
N ASP A 464 2.72 25.47 -27.45
CA ASP A 464 3.22 24.12 -27.70
C ASP A 464 3.12 23.24 -26.43
N LEU A 465 3.03 21.92 -26.62
CA LEU A 465 2.94 20.95 -25.51
C LEU A 465 4.10 21.07 -24.50
N SER A 466 5.31 21.39 -24.97
CA SER A 466 6.50 21.61 -24.15
C SER A 466 6.44 22.87 -23.28
N ALA A 467 5.49 23.76 -23.53
CA ALA A 467 5.17 24.90 -22.67
C ALA A 467 4.04 24.59 -21.67
N ILE A 468 3.57 23.33 -21.63
CA ILE A 468 2.50 22.86 -20.73
C ILE A 468 3.07 21.82 -19.75
N LEU A 469 3.79 20.82 -20.27
CA LEU A 469 4.33 19.68 -19.53
C LEU A 469 5.77 19.35 -19.97
N ASP A 470 6.57 18.86 -19.02
CA ASP A 470 7.67 17.96 -19.33
C ASP A 470 7.08 16.59 -19.69
N THR A 471 7.23 16.21 -20.97
CA THR A 471 6.67 14.96 -21.51
C THR A 471 7.53 13.73 -21.18
N THR A 472 8.64 13.90 -20.45
CA THR A 472 9.46 12.79 -19.97
C THR A 472 8.92 12.29 -18.63
N LEU A 473 8.50 11.03 -18.56
CA LEU A 473 8.11 10.42 -17.30
C LEU A 473 9.33 10.35 -16.37
N ARG A 474 9.25 11.00 -15.21
CA ARG A 474 10.36 11.15 -14.25
C ARG A 474 9.93 10.81 -12.84
N ASP A 475 10.90 10.39 -12.04
CA ASP A 475 10.76 10.46 -10.59
C ASP A 475 10.88 11.95 -10.18
N ASN A 476 9.75 12.55 -9.85
CA ASN A 476 9.66 13.93 -9.35
C ASN A 476 9.33 13.95 -7.84
N GLY A 477 9.66 12.85 -7.14
CA GLY A 477 9.20 12.54 -5.78
C GLY A 477 7.81 11.90 -5.75
N GLY A 478 7.46 11.35 -4.59
CA GLY A 478 6.21 10.62 -4.37
C GLY A 478 6.30 9.11 -4.65
N PRO A 479 5.18 8.37 -4.57
CA PRO A 479 5.19 6.92 -4.70
C PRO A 479 5.26 6.39 -6.14
N THR A 480 4.98 7.24 -7.13
CA THR A 480 4.99 6.88 -8.56
C THR A 480 5.56 7.99 -9.42
N GLN A 481 6.17 7.63 -10.55
CA GLN A 481 6.69 8.60 -11.51
C GLN A 481 5.58 9.47 -12.10
N THR A 482 5.88 10.74 -12.36
CA THR A 482 4.91 11.75 -12.84
C THR A 482 5.46 12.54 -14.02
N LEU A 483 4.60 13.38 -14.60
CA LEU A 483 4.95 14.36 -15.62
C LEU A 483 4.80 15.76 -15.01
N ALA A 484 5.90 16.50 -14.97
CA ALA A 484 5.93 17.79 -14.29
C ALA A 484 5.31 18.90 -15.14
N LEU A 485 4.63 19.84 -14.48
CA LEU A 485 4.27 21.13 -15.08
C LEU A 485 5.53 21.97 -15.28
N VAL A 486 5.67 22.58 -16.45
CA VAL A 486 6.78 23.52 -16.71
C VAL A 486 6.46 24.92 -16.18
N ALA A 487 7.49 25.68 -15.82
CA ALA A 487 7.31 27.05 -15.32
C ALA A 487 6.57 27.93 -16.35
N GLY A 488 5.47 28.55 -15.93
CA GLY A 488 4.60 29.35 -16.80
C GLY A 488 3.55 28.55 -17.58
N SER A 489 3.38 27.24 -17.28
CA SER A 489 2.36 26.40 -17.89
C SER A 489 0.94 26.97 -17.68
N PRO A 490 0.06 26.94 -18.70
CA PRO A 490 -1.34 27.36 -18.58
C PRO A 490 -2.21 26.54 -17.62
N ALA A 491 -1.70 25.42 -17.11
CA ALA A 491 -2.37 24.61 -16.07
C ALA A 491 -2.10 25.12 -14.64
N ILE A 492 -1.09 25.97 -14.45
CA ILE A 492 -0.66 26.46 -13.13
C ILE A 492 -1.66 27.49 -12.59
N ASN A 493 -2.17 27.28 -11.38
CA ASN A 493 -3.23 28.07 -10.72
C ASN A 493 -4.53 28.20 -11.55
N ALA A 494 -4.83 27.21 -12.40
CA ALA A 494 -6.00 27.21 -13.27
C ALA A 494 -7.07 26.17 -12.86
N GLY A 495 -6.85 25.47 -11.75
CA GLY A 495 -7.71 24.42 -11.22
C GLY A 495 -8.58 24.82 -10.02
N ASP A 496 -9.44 23.89 -9.63
CA ASP A 496 -10.35 23.94 -8.48
C ASP A 496 -10.68 22.48 -8.10
N THR A 497 -10.18 22.01 -6.95
CA THR A 497 -10.42 20.65 -6.48
C THR A 497 -10.63 20.54 -4.97
N ALA A 498 -11.27 19.44 -4.55
CA ALA A 498 -11.37 19.05 -3.14
C ALA A 498 -10.21 18.14 -2.69
N LEU A 499 -9.29 17.76 -3.59
CA LEU A 499 -8.13 16.93 -3.25
C LEU A 499 -7.06 17.78 -2.57
N THR A 500 -6.66 17.39 -1.36
CA THR A 500 -5.68 18.13 -0.54
C THR A 500 -4.23 17.95 -0.99
N THR A 501 -3.93 16.96 -1.84
CA THR A 501 -2.60 16.71 -2.40
C THR A 501 -2.65 16.37 -3.89
N ASP A 502 -1.50 16.45 -4.56
CA ASP A 502 -1.27 15.89 -5.89
C ASP A 502 -0.86 14.41 -5.85
N GLN A 503 -0.53 13.82 -7.02
CA GLN A 503 -0.08 12.43 -7.17
C GLN A 503 1.14 12.07 -6.31
N ARG A 504 1.98 13.05 -5.97
CA ARG A 504 3.23 12.86 -5.24
C ARG A 504 3.06 13.01 -3.73
N GLY A 505 1.89 13.48 -3.28
CA GLY A 505 1.64 13.86 -1.89
C GLY A 505 1.98 15.33 -1.58
N ILE A 506 2.28 16.16 -2.58
CA ILE A 506 2.49 17.60 -2.37
C ILE A 506 1.14 18.25 -2.12
N ALA A 507 1.02 19.02 -1.03
CA ALA A 507 -0.21 19.69 -0.64
C ALA A 507 -0.67 20.73 -1.68
N ARG A 508 -1.99 20.88 -1.85
CA ARG A 508 -2.57 21.89 -2.74
C ARG A 508 -3.32 22.99 -1.97
N PRO A 509 -3.38 24.22 -2.48
CA PRO A 509 -2.57 24.76 -3.59
C PRO A 509 -1.15 25.16 -3.12
N GLN A 510 -0.18 25.18 -4.03
CA GLN A 510 1.15 25.78 -3.82
C GLN A 510 1.25 27.22 -4.35
N GLY A 511 0.18 27.72 -4.98
CA GLY A 511 0.04 29.12 -5.41
C GLY A 511 -1.26 29.77 -4.94
N SER A 512 -1.91 30.53 -5.82
CA SER A 512 -3.20 31.19 -5.61
C SER A 512 -4.42 30.29 -5.82
N ALA A 513 -4.29 29.16 -6.51
CA ALA A 513 -5.33 28.17 -6.77
C ALA A 513 -4.68 26.80 -7.08
N ASP A 514 -5.46 25.73 -7.16
CA ASP A 514 -4.94 24.41 -7.51
C ASP A 514 -4.41 24.39 -8.95
N ASP A 515 -3.50 23.46 -9.24
CA ASP A 515 -3.10 23.18 -10.62
C ASP A 515 -4.00 22.14 -11.29
N ILE A 516 -4.21 22.32 -12.60
CA ILE A 516 -4.88 21.33 -13.45
C ILE A 516 -3.97 20.10 -13.64
N GLY A 517 -4.52 18.90 -13.48
CA GLY A 517 -3.83 17.63 -13.70
C GLY A 517 -3.28 16.98 -12.42
N ALA A 518 -2.43 15.97 -12.60
CA ALA A 518 -1.94 15.11 -11.52
C ALA A 518 -0.80 15.71 -10.68
N PHE A 519 -0.28 16.87 -11.07
CA PHE A 519 0.93 17.49 -10.52
C PHE A 519 0.62 18.91 -10.03
N GLU A 520 1.12 19.27 -8.85
CA GLU A 520 1.05 20.63 -8.29
C GLU A 520 2.42 21.32 -8.39
N PHE A 521 2.50 22.40 -9.16
CA PHE A 521 3.74 23.15 -9.36
C PHE A 521 4.11 23.90 -8.09
N VAL A 522 5.18 23.46 -7.43
CA VAL A 522 5.82 24.21 -6.34
C VAL A 522 6.64 25.34 -6.97
N PRO A 523 6.30 26.63 -6.75
CA PRO A 523 7.16 27.72 -7.18
C PRO A 523 8.51 27.61 -6.46
N SER A 524 9.60 27.74 -7.20
CA SER A 524 10.94 27.77 -6.62
C SER A 524 11.11 29.04 -5.78
N ASN A 525 10.83 28.92 -4.48
CA ASN A 525 11.39 29.82 -3.49
C ASN A 525 12.92 29.84 -3.64
N SER A 526 13.52 30.99 -3.35
CA SER A 526 14.97 31.22 -3.46
C SER A 526 15.80 30.11 -2.79
N PRO A 527 17.06 29.87 -3.23
CA PRO A 527 17.87 28.72 -2.82
C PRO A 527 17.88 28.50 -1.30
N PRO A 528 17.99 27.23 -0.85
CA PRO A 528 17.72 26.85 0.53
C PRO A 528 18.50 27.74 1.49
N THR A 529 17.76 28.52 2.29
CA THR A 529 18.38 29.30 3.35
C THR A 529 19.08 28.34 4.31
N THR A 530 20.26 28.71 4.80
CA THR A 530 21.15 27.89 5.64
C THR A 530 20.61 27.60 7.04
N ALA A 531 19.30 27.72 7.26
CA ALA A 531 18.59 27.48 8.52
C ALA A 531 18.62 26.01 8.99
N GLY A 532 19.12 25.07 8.17
CA GLY A 532 19.34 23.67 8.55
C GLY A 532 20.77 23.33 9.02
N ILE A 533 21.75 24.24 8.90
CA ILE A 533 23.18 23.93 9.15
C ILE A 533 23.69 24.50 10.49
N ALA A 534 22.77 24.82 11.42
CA ALA A 534 23.13 25.46 12.70
C ALA A 534 23.74 24.51 13.75
N ASN A 535 23.71 23.18 13.54
CA ASN A 535 24.15 22.17 14.51
C ASN A 535 25.20 21.16 13.96
N VAL A 536 25.93 21.50 12.90
CA VAL A 536 27.13 20.73 12.52
C VAL A 536 28.33 21.25 13.30
N THR A 537 28.54 20.73 14.52
CA THR A 537 29.82 20.89 15.21
C THR A 537 30.87 20.07 14.47
N VAL A 538 31.75 20.74 13.73
CA VAL A 538 32.97 20.12 13.18
C VAL A 538 33.85 19.70 14.35
N ASN A 539 34.22 18.42 14.39
CA ASN A 539 35.19 17.93 15.36
C ASN A 539 36.61 18.29 14.88
N GLU A 540 37.14 19.41 15.38
CA GLU A 540 38.50 19.90 15.06
C GLU A 540 39.62 18.92 15.49
N ASP A 541 39.33 17.93 16.34
CA ASP A 541 40.29 16.89 16.76
C ASP A 541 40.31 15.64 15.83
N ALA A 542 39.51 15.62 14.75
CA ALA A 542 39.55 14.55 13.76
C ALA A 542 40.72 14.75 12.75
N PRO A 543 41.56 13.73 12.48
CA PRO A 543 42.66 13.86 11.53
C PRO A 543 42.13 14.15 10.12
N ALA A 544 42.70 15.16 9.46
CA ALA A 544 42.13 15.82 8.30
C ALA A 544 41.89 14.91 7.07
N THR A 545 40.68 14.39 6.93
CA THR A 545 40.08 14.04 5.63
C THR A 545 39.37 15.26 5.06
N VAL A 546 39.94 15.86 4.01
CA VAL A 546 39.31 16.97 3.28
C VAL A 546 38.09 16.45 2.53
N ILE A 547 36.89 16.67 3.08
CA ILE A 547 35.63 16.53 2.33
C ILE A 547 35.42 17.84 1.59
N ASN A 548 35.74 17.85 0.29
CA ASN A 548 35.61 19.03 -0.54
C ASN A 548 34.14 19.19 -0.97
N LEU A 549 33.36 19.96 -0.21
CA LEU A 549 31.89 20.07 -0.36
C LEU A 549 31.39 20.76 -1.66
N PHE A 550 32.30 21.12 -2.58
CA PHE A 550 32.00 21.96 -3.74
C PHE A 550 31.80 21.22 -5.08
N ASP A 551 32.15 19.94 -5.17
CA ASP A 551 32.05 19.18 -6.43
C ASP A 551 30.64 18.60 -6.71
N ALA A 552 29.68 18.77 -5.79
CA ALA A 552 28.33 18.20 -5.88
C ALA A 552 27.31 19.04 -6.69
N PHE A 553 27.70 20.18 -7.26
CA PHE A 553 26.80 21.11 -7.96
C PHE A 553 27.32 21.54 -9.34
N ALA A 554 27.99 20.63 -10.04
CA ALA A 554 28.50 20.85 -11.40
C ALA A 554 28.20 19.67 -12.33
N ASP A 555 26.91 19.44 -12.61
CA ASP A 555 26.42 19.16 -13.96
C ASP A 555 24.93 19.52 -14.02
N ALA A 556 24.51 20.13 -15.14
CA ALA A 556 23.19 20.74 -15.36
C ALA A 556 22.47 20.12 -16.57
#